data_AF-A0A0K8PA29-F1
#
_entry.id   AF-A0A0K8PA29-F1
#
_cell.length_a   1.000
_cell.length_b   1.000
_cell.length_c   1.000
_cell.angle_alpha   90.00
_cell.angle_beta   90.00
_cell.angle_gamma   90.00
#
_symmetry.space_group_name_H-M   'P 1'
#
loop_
_entity.id
_entity.type
_entity.pdbx_description
1 polymer ?
#
loop_
_entity_poly.entity_id
_entity_poly.type
_entity_poly.pdbx_seq_one_letter_code
_entity_poly.pdbx_strand_id
1 'polypeptide(L)'
;MKDIMSFCAPKYKKGGYTKVDVQIYQKSNLFVTSLCFQQEPEYGEGDKANLISQYPLEDLLDRFFVFVSDFYTELNTSKSKTCYLEFASSDLSDIQKLCGIIGKHVYAKKHLQNGNVCFELVIE
;
A
#
# COMPACT_ATOMS: atom_id res chain seq x y z
N MET A 1 -0.53 7.48 6.26
CA MET A 1 0.37 6.36 5.92
C MET A 1 1.78 6.92 5.82
N LYS A 2 2.62 6.62 6.80
CA LYS A 2 4.02 7.09 6.85
C LYS A 2 5.02 5.94 6.89
N ASP A 3 6.30 6.30 6.85
CA ASP A 3 7.43 5.36 6.88
C ASP A 3 7.27 4.24 5.85
N ILE A 4 6.80 4.62 4.65
CA ILE A 4 6.49 3.66 3.59
C ILE A 4 7.79 3.08 3.07
N MET A 5 7.96 1.78 3.27
CA MET A 5 9.15 1.05 2.88
C MET A 5 8.79 -0.20 2.11
N SER A 6 9.76 -0.69 1.34
CA SER A 6 9.66 -2.00 0.72
C SER A 6 9.73 -3.12 1.74
N PHE A 7 8.90 -4.14 1.56
CA PHE A 7 8.94 -5.37 2.33
C PHE A 7 9.35 -6.55 1.44
N CYS A 8 10.55 -7.11 1.66
CA CYS A 8 10.97 -8.33 0.95
C CYS A 8 10.30 -9.57 1.57
N ALA A 9 9.07 -9.85 1.18
CA ALA A 9 8.29 -10.97 1.72
C ALA A 9 9.01 -12.32 1.52
N PRO A 10 9.10 -13.19 2.54
CA PRO A 10 9.77 -14.49 2.42
C PRO A 10 9.21 -15.38 1.29
N LYS A 11 7.93 -15.19 0.93
CA LYS A 11 7.27 -15.94 -0.16
C LYS A 11 7.90 -15.70 -1.54
N TYR A 12 8.57 -14.56 -1.75
CA TYR A 12 9.28 -14.26 -3.00
C TYR A 12 10.52 -15.12 -3.22
N LYS A 13 11.06 -15.73 -2.16
CA LYS A 13 12.18 -16.68 -2.25
C LYS A 13 11.71 -18.11 -2.51
N LYS A 14 10.40 -18.36 -2.43
CA LYS A 14 9.79 -19.65 -2.76
C LYS A 14 9.51 -19.72 -4.26
N GLY A 15 9.36 -20.91 -4.82
CA GLY A 15 9.01 -21.10 -6.23
C GLY A 15 7.73 -20.36 -6.62
N GLY A 16 7.64 -19.93 -7.88
CA GLY A 16 6.46 -19.26 -8.45
C GLY A 16 6.53 -17.73 -8.53
N TYR A 17 7.64 -17.12 -8.10
CA TYR A 17 7.91 -15.70 -8.30
C TYR A 17 9.20 -15.51 -9.11
N THR A 18 9.17 -14.62 -10.09
CA THR A 18 10.34 -14.21 -10.87
C THR A 18 10.61 -12.74 -10.60
N LYS A 19 11.80 -12.39 -10.12
CA LYS A 19 12.16 -10.98 -9.92
C LYS A 19 12.30 -10.29 -11.28
N VAL A 20 11.59 -9.19 -11.48
CA VAL A 20 11.61 -8.43 -12.75
C VAL A 20 12.22 -7.04 -12.62
N ASP A 21 12.18 -6.46 -11.41
CA ASP A 21 12.79 -5.16 -11.11
C ASP A 21 13.23 -5.12 -9.63
N VAL A 22 13.72 -3.97 -9.17
CA VAL A 22 14.00 -3.69 -7.76
C VAL A 22 12.71 -3.86 -6.97
N GLN A 23 12.64 -4.97 -6.21
CA GLN A 23 11.53 -5.34 -5.31
C GLN A 23 10.19 -5.62 -6.01
N ILE A 24 10.18 -5.71 -7.34
CA ILE A 24 9.01 -6.14 -8.12
C ILE A 24 9.22 -7.58 -8.59
N TYR A 25 8.19 -8.39 -8.43
CA TYR A 25 8.17 -9.80 -8.80
C TYR A 25 6.99 -10.08 -9.73
N GLN A 26 7.15 -11.01 -10.65
CA GLN A 26 6.06 -11.54 -11.46
C GLN A 26 5.61 -12.88 -10.89
N LYS A 27 4.29 -13.07 -10.81
CA LYS A 27 3.63 -14.33 -10.45
C LYS A 27 2.49 -14.57 -11.43
N SER A 28 2.60 -15.62 -12.24
CA SER A 28 1.66 -15.87 -13.34
C SER A 28 1.57 -14.64 -14.28
N ASN A 29 0.38 -14.08 -14.47
CA ASN A 29 0.11 -12.90 -15.30
C ASN A 29 0.08 -11.57 -14.51
N LEU A 30 0.54 -11.56 -13.25
CA LEU A 30 0.54 -10.38 -12.39
C LEU A 30 1.96 -9.97 -12.00
N PHE A 31 2.14 -8.66 -11.86
CA PHE A 31 3.28 -8.04 -11.21
C PHE A 31 2.89 -7.66 -9.78
N VAL A 32 3.79 -7.93 -8.84
CA VAL A 32 3.55 -7.70 -7.42
C VAL A 32 4.72 -7.02 -6.75
N THR A 33 4.43 -6.20 -5.75
CA THR A 33 5.38 -5.65 -4.80
C THR A 33 4.77 -5.67 -3.41
N SER A 34 5.59 -5.75 -2.37
CA SER A 34 5.11 -5.65 -1.00
C SER A 34 5.69 -4.42 -0.33
N LEU A 35 4.82 -3.67 0.34
CA LEU A 35 5.19 -2.47 1.10
C LEU A 35 4.78 -2.66 2.56
N CYS A 36 5.47 -1.96 3.45
CA CYS A 36 5.07 -1.75 4.82
C CYS A 36 5.01 -0.27 5.16
N PHE A 37 4.15 0.09 6.10
CA PHE A 37 3.88 1.48 6.50
C PHE A 37 3.27 1.53 7.91
N GLN A 38 3.19 2.72 8.49
CA GLN A 38 2.40 2.98 9.70
C GLN A 38 1.17 3.81 9.36
N GLN A 39 0.07 3.53 10.06
CA GLN A 39 -1.14 4.34 9.98
C GLN A 39 -1.06 5.55 10.91
N GLU A 40 -1.78 6.61 10.55
CA GLU A 40 -1.76 7.91 11.26
C GLU A 40 -3.18 8.34 11.67
N PRO A 41 -3.57 8.09 12.94
CA PRO A 41 -4.89 8.49 13.46
C PRO A 41 -5.20 9.99 13.33
N GLU A 42 -4.17 10.84 13.33
CA GLU A 42 -4.29 12.29 13.09
C GLU A 42 -4.86 12.65 11.71
N TYR A 43 -4.74 11.75 10.72
CA TYR A 43 -5.34 11.86 9.38
C TYR A 43 -6.62 11.02 9.22
N GLY A 44 -7.15 10.46 10.31
CA GLY A 44 -8.36 9.62 10.29
C GLY A 44 -8.10 8.15 9.94
N GLU A 45 -6.85 7.70 9.98
CA GLU A 45 -6.47 6.30 9.78
C GLU A 45 -6.59 5.47 11.07
N GLY A 46 -6.41 4.15 10.97
CA GLY A 46 -6.44 3.24 12.09
C GLY A 46 -5.20 3.38 12.97
N ASP A 47 -5.23 2.77 14.16
CA ASP A 47 -4.08 2.76 15.07
C ASP A 47 -3.40 1.39 15.17
N LYS A 48 -3.88 0.37 14.46
CA LYS A 48 -3.41 -1.02 14.57
C LYS A 48 -3.34 -1.69 13.22
N ALA A 49 -2.34 -2.54 13.03
CA ALA A 49 -2.10 -3.20 11.74
C ALA A 49 -3.19 -4.21 11.33
N ASN A 50 -3.92 -4.79 12.28
CA ASN A 50 -5.06 -5.67 11.97
C ASN A 50 -6.33 -4.92 11.52
N LEU A 51 -6.32 -3.60 11.58
CA LEU A 51 -7.42 -2.71 11.19
C LEU A 51 -6.84 -1.63 10.27
N ILE A 52 -6.43 -2.04 9.07
CA ILE A 52 -5.95 -1.12 8.04
C ILE A 52 -7.14 -0.30 7.54
N SER A 53 -7.04 1.02 7.63
CA SER A 53 -8.07 1.95 7.19
C SER A 53 -8.30 1.90 5.69
N GLN A 54 -9.56 2.07 5.33
CA GLN A 54 -10.00 2.21 3.96
C GLN A 54 -9.40 3.44 3.28
N TYR A 55 -9.33 4.58 3.98
CA TYR A 55 -8.69 5.81 3.49
C TYR A 55 -7.36 6.02 4.24
N PRO A 56 -6.26 6.35 3.54
CA PRO A 56 -6.16 6.67 2.10
C PRO A 56 -5.95 5.45 1.17
N LEU A 57 -6.06 4.22 1.67
CA LEU A 57 -5.71 3.01 0.92
C LEU A 57 -6.51 2.87 -0.39
N GLU A 58 -7.83 3.00 -0.38
CA GLU A 58 -8.66 2.84 -1.59
C GLU A 58 -8.32 3.89 -2.66
N ASP A 59 -8.17 5.16 -2.28
CA ASP A 59 -7.75 6.21 -3.22
C ASP A 59 -6.37 5.90 -3.81
N LEU A 60 -5.45 5.33 -3.01
CA LEU A 60 -4.13 4.89 -3.48
C LEU A 60 -4.26 3.73 -4.50
N LEU A 61 -5.10 2.74 -4.22
CA LEU A 61 -5.35 1.61 -5.12
C LEU A 61 -5.90 2.09 -6.47
N ASP A 62 -6.89 2.97 -6.44
CA ASP A 62 -7.50 3.56 -7.63
C ASP A 62 -6.52 4.45 -8.40
N ARG A 63 -5.74 5.28 -7.69
CA ARG A 63 -4.75 6.18 -8.28
C ARG A 63 -3.70 5.46 -9.12
N PHE A 64 -3.29 4.28 -8.67
CA PHE A 64 -2.23 3.50 -9.30
C PHE A 64 -2.72 2.29 -10.10
N PHE A 65 -4.03 2.04 -10.18
CA PHE A 65 -4.62 0.88 -10.85
C PHE A 65 -4.06 -0.46 -10.31
N VAL A 66 -3.95 -0.56 -8.99
CA VAL A 66 -3.44 -1.74 -8.27
C VAL A 66 -4.50 -2.27 -7.31
N PHE A 67 -4.37 -3.52 -6.88
CA PHE A 67 -5.21 -4.10 -5.83
C PHE A 67 -4.35 -4.81 -4.77
N VAL A 68 -4.89 -5.02 -3.58
CA VAL A 68 -4.23 -5.81 -2.53
C VAL A 68 -4.38 -7.30 -2.86
N SER A 69 -3.28 -8.01 -3.07
CA SER A 69 -3.27 -9.46 -3.30
C SER A 69 -2.98 -10.27 -2.04
N ASP A 70 -2.40 -9.66 -1.00
CA ASP A 70 -2.13 -10.30 0.28
C ASP A 70 -2.12 -9.27 1.41
N PHE A 71 -2.91 -9.54 2.45
CA PHE A 71 -2.98 -8.71 3.65
C PHE A 71 -2.00 -9.13 4.73
N TYR A 72 -1.18 -10.17 4.53
CA TYR A 72 -0.21 -10.65 5.51
C TYR A 72 -0.79 -10.73 6.94
N THR A 73 -1.96 -11.37 7.09
CA THR A 73 -2.75 -11.37 8.34
C THR A 73 -1.95 -11.81 9.57
N GLU A 74 -0.97 -12.69 9.38
CA GLU A 74 -0.06 -13.16 10.43
C GLU A 74 0.91 -12.08 10.95
N LEU A 75 1.23 -11.08 10.12
CA LEU A 75 2.06 -9.92 10.49
C LEU A 75 1.19 -8.75 11.00
N ASN A 76 0.03 -8.57 10.37
CA ASN A 76 -0.93 -7.52 10.65
C ASN A 76 -1.80 -7.88 11.87
N THR A 77 -1.17 -7.91 13.05
CA THR A 77 -1.84 -8.24 14.32
C THR A 77 -2.28 -6.98 15.09
N SER A 78 -3.16 -7.14 16.08
CA SER A 78 -3.62 -6.05 16.96
C SER A 78 -2.54 -5.46 17.86
N LYS A 79 -1.37 -6.13 17.94
CA LYS A 79 -0.20 -5.68 18.69
C LYS A 79 0.82 -4.94 17.80
N SER A 80 0.65 -4.96 16.47
CA SER A 80 1.55 -4.29 15.53
C SER A 80 1.04 -2.90 15.16
N LYS A 81 1.98 -1.97 15.03
CA LYS A 81 1.77 -0.64 14.42
C LYS A 81 2.16 -0.61 12.95
N THR A 82 3.02 -1.53 12.51
CA THR A 82 3.45 -1.65 11.12
C THR A 82 2.47 -2.54 10.37
N CYS A 83 1.90 -1.98 9.31
CA CYS A 83 1.04 -2.66 8.35
C CYS A 83 1.90 -3.22 7.22
N TYR A 84 1.51 -4.37 6.69
CA TYR A 84 2.16 -5.04 5.55
C TYR A 84 1.10 -5.37 4.50
N LEU A 85 1.32 -4.97 3.25
CA LEU A 85 0.41 -5.29 2.14
C LEU A 85 1.22 -5.72 0.91
N GLU A 86 0.71 -6.71 0.18
CA GLU A 86 1.14 -6.99 -1.18
C GLU A 86 0.17 -6.34 -2.16
N PHE A 87 0.72 -5.57 -3.09
CA PHE A 87 -0.01 -4.94 -4.17
C PHE A 87 0.26 -5.67 -5.47
N ALA A 88 -0.76 -5.78 -6.30
CA ALA A 88 -0.70 -6.44 -7.59
C ALA A 88 -1.36 -5.63 -8.70
N SER A 89 -0.84 -5.77 -9.92
CA SER A 89 -1.47 -5.30 -11.16
C SER A 89 -1.05 -6.22 -12.30
N SER A 90 -1.86 -6.28 -13.36
CA SER A 90 -1.49 -6.93 -14.62
C SER A 90 -0.47 -6.12 -15.42
N ASP A 91 -0.29 -4.83 -15.11
CA ASP A 91 0.66 -3.93 -15.78
C ASP A 91 1.85 -3.62 -14.86
N LEU A 92 3.07 -3.84 -15.38
CA LEU A 92 4.31 -3.56 -14.65
C LEU A 92 4.44 -2.07 -14.32
N SER A 93 4.00 -1.20 -15.24
CA SER A 93 4.12 0.25 -15.08
C SER A 93 3.31 0.78 -13.90
N ASP A 94 2.19 0.13 -13.58
CA ASP A 94 1.35 0.49 -12.43
C ASP A 94 2.03 0.17 -11.11
N ILE A 95 2.66 -1.00 -11.01
CA ILE A 95 3.49 -1.35 -9.84
C ILE A 95 4.71 -0.43 -9.72
N GLN A 96 5.36 -0.08 -10.83
CA GLN A 96 6.49 0.86 -10.81
C GLN A 96 6.07 2.26 -10.33
N LYS A 97 4.91 2.78 -10.78
CA LYS A 97 4.36 4.05 -10.29
C LYS A 97 4.07 3.98 -8.79
N LEU A 98 3.44 2.89 -8.32
CA LEU A 98 3.19 2.66 -6.90
C LEU A 98 4.49 2.66 -6.09
N CYS A 99 5.54 1.96 -6.55
CA CYS A 99 6.84 1.97 -5.89
C CYS A 99 7.45 3.38 -5.73
N GLY A 100 7.02 4.35 -6.54
CA GLY A 100 7.38 5.76 -6.41
C GLY A 100 6.85 6.47 -5.16
N ILE A 101 6.04 5.81 -4.32
CA ILE A 101 5.61 6.32 -3.00
C ILE A 101 6.55 5.89 -1.86
N ILE A 102 7.54 5.02 -2.11
CA ILE A 102 8.48 4.61 -1.07
C ILE A 102 9.24 5.85 -0.56
N GLY A 103 9.32 5.99 0.75
CA GLY A 103 9.91 7.15 1.43
C GLY A 103 9.02 8.40 1.45
N LYS A 104 7.80 8.34 0.89
CA LYS A 104 6.82 9.43 0.91
C LYS A 104 5.82 9.26 2.05
N HIS A 105 5.11 10.33 2.32
CA HIS A 105 3.96 10.37 3.21
C HIS A 105 2.67 10.42 2.37
N VAL A 106 1.72 9.55 2.69
CA VAL A 106 0.45 9.41 1.96
C VAL A 106 -0.71 9.56 2.93
N TYR A 107 -1.61 10.51 2.70
CA TYR A 107 -2.74 10.76 3.60
C TYR A 107 -3.94 11.35 2.85
N ALA A 108 -5.12 11.21 3.43
CA ALA A 108 -6.34 11.86 2.95
C ALA A 108 -6.46 13.25 3.58
N LYS A 109 -6.47 14.30 2.75
CA LYS A 109 -6.67 15.67 3.19
C LYS A 109 -8.12 16.08 3.04
N LYS A 110 -8.69 16.68 4.08
CA LYS A 110 -10.06 17.19 4.06
C LYS A 110 -10.15 18.55 3.37
N HIS A 111 -11.08 18.68 2.42
CA HIS A 111 -11.42 19.90 1.70
C HIS A 111 -12.90 20.26 1.87
N LEU A 112 -13.19 21.55 1.97
CA LEU A 112 -14.55 22.08 1.93
C LEU A 112 -14.78 22.73 0.56
N GLN A 113 -15.66 22.16 -0.26
CA GLN A 113 -16.09 22.73 -1.53
C GLN A 113 -17.60 22.92 -1.54
N ASN A 114 -18.06 24.17 -1.70
CA ASN A 114 -19.47 24.53 -1.79
C ASN A 114 -20.34 23.96 -0.64
N GLY A 115 -19.79 23.90 0.57
CA GLY A 115 -20.46 23.33 1.75
C GLY A 115 -20.37 21.81 1.89
N ASN A 116 -19.82 21.10 0.90
CA ASN A 116 -19.57 19.66 0.95
C ASN A 116 -18.13 19.36 1.39
N VAL A 117 -17.99 18.30 2.18
CA VAL A 117 -16.67 17.76 2.54
C VAL A 117 -16.23 16.79 1.46
N CYS A 118 -15.05 17.03 0.90
CA CYS A 118 -14.35 16.13 -0.02
C CYS A 118 -12.99 15.74 0.57
N PHE A 119 -12.46 14.61 0.17
CA PHE A 119 -11.14 14.13 0.56
C PHE A 119 -10.25 14.08 -0.67
N GLU A 120 -9.01 14.55 -0.54
CA GLU A 120 -7.99 14.50 -1.57
C GLU A 120 -6.86 13.60 -1.11
N LEU A 121 -6.44 12.65 -1.94
CA LEU A 121 -5.23 11.87 -1.71
C LEU A 121 -3.99 12.74 -1.91
N VAL A 122 -3.20 12.91 -0.86
CA VAL A 122 -1.92 13.61 -0.89
C VAL A 122 -0.78 12.59 -0.84
N ILE A 123 0.25 12.82 -1.66
CA ILE A 123 1.49 12.03 -1.71
C ILE A 123 2.67 13.02 -1.73
N GLU A 124 3.45 13.10 -0.65
CA GLU A 124 4.55 14.07 -0.47
C GLU A 124 5.89 13.41 -0.11
#